data_AF-A0A286NVC5-F1
#
_entry.id   AF-A0A286NVC5-F1
#
_cell.length_a   1.000
_cell.length_b   1.000
_cell.length_c   1.000
_cell.angle_alpha   90.00
_cell.angle_beta   90.00
_cell.angle_gamma   90.00
#
_symmetry.space_group_name_H-M   'P 1'
#
loop_
_entity.id
_entity.type
_entity.pdbx_description
1 polymer ?
#
loop_
_entity_poly.entity_id
_entity_poly.type
_entity_poly.pdbx_seq_one_letter_code
_entity_poly.pdbx_strand_id
1 'polypeptide(L)'
;MRHPTSVVFLDTVNLYDIVKRSGLGDPERLSEFVRRLRPDITDTRALVLFEIKPDNVEGRRQGREQAGRYLTALNTVVEPDKKLKGGTGFEGSLFLDFESGGALWQLSWRTPEPGVTLYRWSYRSKSPNASWKQRAAQKEEELPREEVEQRGEMAEQAIRAAYERGDWPSGFQGQVYLPVDCH
;
A
#
# COMPACT_ATOMS: atom_id res chain seq x y z
N MET A 1 19.13 -11.59 22.82
CA MET A 1 18.01 -10.64 22.65
C MET A 1 17.37 -10.93 21.30
N ARG A 2 16.10 -11.31 21.26
CA ARG A 2 15.36 -11.50 20.00
C ARG A 2 14.98 -10.11 19.49
N HIS A 3 15.43 -9.75 18.29
CA HIS A 3 14.94 -8.57 17.58
C HIS A 3 13.42 -8.67 17.42
N PRO A 4 12.64 -7.57 17.49
CA PRO A 4 11.24 -7.64 17.12
C PRO A 4 11.16 -8.02 15.64
N THR A 5 10.69 -9.24 15.39
CA THR A 5 10.52 -9.85 14.06
C THR A 5 9.31 -9.23 13.36
N SER A 6 9.60 -8.23 12.52
CA SER A 6 8.72 -7.36 11.72
C SER A 6 7.63 -6.60 12.48
N VAL A 7 7.71 -5.28 12.39
CA VAL A 7 6.73 -4.31 12.90
C VAL A 7 5.56 -4.14 11.93
N VAL A 8 5.86 -4.32 10.64
CA VAL A 8 4.91 -4.22 9.54
C VAL A 8 4.63 -5.63 9.00
N PHE A 9 3.36 -5.88 8.66
CA PHE A 9 2.87 -7.09 8.05
C PHE A 9 2.17 -6.74 6.74
N LEU A 10 2.47 -7.49 5.68
CA LEU A 10 1.85 -7.36 4.36
C LEU A 10 0.76 -8.45 4.17
N ASP A 11 0.00 -8.39 3.08
CA ASP A 11 -1.10 -9.32 2.75
C ASP A 11 -0.75 -10.82 2.74
N THR A 12 0.52 -11.19 2.78
CA THR A 12 0.94 -12.58 2.91
C THR A 12 0.67 -13.10 4.32
N VAL A 13 0.46 -12.21 5.29
CA VAL A 13 0.22 -12.52 6.70
C VAL A 13 -1.24 -12.26 7.05
N ASN A 14 -1.87 -13.26 7.66
CA ASN A 14 -3.28 -13.20 8.04
C ASN A 14 -3.48 -12.59 9.44
N LEU A 15 -4.72 -12.25 9.80
CA LEU A 15 -5.05 -11.63 11.10
C LEU A 15 -4.62 -12.47 12.31
N TYR A 16 -4.70 -13.80 12.23
CA TYR A 16 -4.24 -14.67 13.32
C TYR A 16 -2.75 -14.49 13.58
N ASP A 17 -1.95 -14.56 12.52
CA ASP A 17 -0.50 -14.44 12.60
C ASP A 17 -0.08 -13.01 12.96
N ILE A 18 -0.79 -11.99 12.49
CA ILE A 18 -0.57 -10.59 12.90
C ILE A 18 -0.70 -10.48 14.42
N VAL A 19 -1.85 -10.86 15.00
CA VAL A 19 -2.09 -10.72 16.45
C VAL A 19 -1.10 -11.57 17.26
N LYS A 20 -0.86 -12.81 16.82
CA LYS A 20 0.06 -13.74 17.49
C LYS A 20 1.51 -13.25 17.51
N ARG A 21 2.01 -12.78 16.36
CA ARG A 21 3.43 -12.40 16.20
C ARG A 21 3.73 -11.04 16.80
N SER A 22 2.75 -10.13 16.77
CA SER A 22 2.87 -8.79 17.37
C SER A 22 2.62 -8.76 18.88
N GLY A 23 2.00 -9.80 19.45
CA GLY A 23 1.68 -9.84 20.88
C GLY A 23 0.69 -8.75 21.31
N LEU A 24 -0.21 -8.36 20.40
CA LEU A 24 -1.19 -7.31 20.67
C LEU A 24 -2.42 -7.83 21.43
N GLY A 25 -2.64 -9.15 21.49
CA GLY A 25 -3.76 -9.75 22.24
C GLY A 25 -3.90 -11.24 21.99
N ASP A 26 -5.12 -11.76 22.07
CA ASP A 26 -5.42 -13.20 21.98
C ASP A 26 -5.99 -13.57 20.60
N PRO A 27 -5.18 -14.17 19.69
CA PRO A 27 -5.61 -14.52 18.35
C PRO A 27 -6.67 -15.64 18.34
N GLU A 28 -6.82 -16.42 19.42
CA GLU A 28 -7.80 -17.51 19.47
C GLU A 28 -9.24 -17.00 19.55
N ARG A 29 -9.44 -15.73 19.95
CA ARG A 29 -10.74 -15.06 19.99
C ARG A 29 -11.29 -14.69 18.61
N LEU A 30 -10.48 -14.76 17.55
CA LEU A 30 -10.94 -14.59 16.18
C LEU A 30 -11.67 -15.85 15.70
N SER A 31 -12.78 -15.69 14.98
CA SER A 31 -13.46 -16.80 14.33
C SER A 31 -12.62 -17.38 13.19
N GLU A 32 -12.81 -18.66 12.87
CA GLU A 32 -11.98 -19.41 11.91
C GLU A 32 -11.86 -18.74 10.53
N PHE A 33 -12.94 -18.14 10.02
CA PHE A 33 -12.91 -17.42 8.75
C PHE A 33 -12.20 -16.06 8.88
N VAL A 34 -12.40 -15.35 9.99
CA VAL A 34 -11.78 -14.04 10.22
C VAL A 34 -10.27 -14.17 10.38
N ARG A 35 -9.79 -15.25 11.00
CA ARG A 35 -8.35 -15.55 11.13
C ARG A 35 -7.59 -15.50 9.81
N ARG A 36 -8.25 -15.85 8.69
CA ARG A 36 -7.65 -15.97 7.35
C ARG A 36 -7.61 -14.67 6.55
N LEU A 37 -8.29 -13.62 7.03
CA LEU A 37 -8.31 -12.31 6.36
C LEU A 37 -6.90 -11.69 6.37
N ARG A 38 -6.61 -10.90 5.33
CA ARG A 38 -5.27 -10.39 5.02
C ARG A 38 -5.38 -8.92 4.61
N PRO A 39 -5.04 -7.99 5.51
CA PRO A 39 -4.92 -6.59 5.15
C PRO A 39 -3.70 -6.34 4.26
N ASP A 40 -3.75 -5.29 3.44
CA ASP A 40 -2.65 -5.01 2.52
C ASP A 40 -1.38 -4.55 3.26
N ILE A 41 -1.55 -3.69 4.28
CA ILE A 41 -0.47 -3.25 5.20
C ILE A 41 -1.03 -3.16 6.63
N THR A 42 -0.33 -3.75 7.60
CA THR A 42 -0.58 -3.56 9.03
C THR A 42 0.72 -3.21 9.76
N ASP A 43 0.83 -1.99 10.28
CA ASP A 43 1.93 -1.56 11.14
C ASP A 43 1.50 -1.65 12.61
N THR A 44 2.08 -2.61 13.32
CA THR A 44 1.76 -2.92 14.72
C THR A 44 2.50 -2.05 15.73
N ARG A 45 3.47 -1.24 15.30
CA ARG A 45 4.11 -0.23 16.16
C ARG A 45 3.35 1.09 16.11
N ALA A 46 2.97 1.51 14.92
CA ALA A 46 2.13 2.70 14.73
C ALA A 46 0.64 2.42 15.01
N LEU A 47 0.27 1.14 15.17
CA LEU A 47 -1.10 0.67 15.37
C LEU A 47 -2.03 1.15 14.25
N VAL A 48 -1.57 1.00 13.01
CA VAL A 48 -2.32 1.42 11.82
C VAL A 48 -2.45 0.30 10.79
N LEU A 49 -3.51 0.39 9.98
CA LEU A 49 -3.78 -0.48 8.85
C LEU A 49 -4.09 0.35 7.61
N PHE A 50 -3.70 -0.15 6.44
CA PHE A 50 -4.05 0.42 5.14
C PHE A 50 -4.55 -0.67 4.19
N GLU A 51 -5.60 -0.34 3.44
CA GLU A 51 -6.04 -1.04 2.24
C GLU A 51 -5.66 -0.24 1.01
N ILE A 52 -4.99 -0.89 0.06
CA ILE A 52 -4.53 -0.32 -1.19
C ILE A 52 -5.55 -0.65 -2.27
N LYS A 53 -6.10 0.36 -2.94
CA LYS A 53 -7.11 0.19 -4.00
C LYS A 53 -6.89 1.19 -5.14
N PRO A 54 -7.40 0.93 -6.37
CA PRO A 54 -7.33 1.92 -7.44
C PRO A 54 -8.08 3.21 -7.07
N ASP A 55 -7.59 4.36 -7.52
CA ASP A 55 -8.22 5.69 -7.31
C ASP A 55 -9.47 5.86 -8.19
N ASN A 56 -10.54 5.16 -7.82
CA ASN A 56 -11.87 5.31 -8.39
C ASN A 56 -12.95 5.10 -7.31
N VAL A 57 -14.21 5.40 -7.66
CA VAL A 57 -15.34 5.35 -6.72
C VAL A 57 -15.50 3.96 -6.09
N GLU A 58 -15.34 2.92 -6.89
CA GLU A 58 -15.51 1.54 -6.44
C GLU A 58 -14.34 1.09 -5.54
N GLY A 59 -13.10 1.41 -5.93
CA GLY A 59 -11.90 1.15 -5.13
C GLY A 59 -11.98 1.83 -3.76
N ARG A 60 -12.46 3.08 -3.72
CA ARG A 60 -12.70 3.79 -2.45
C ARG A 60 -13.75 3.10 -1.58
N ARG A 61 -14.88 2.68 -2.17
CA ARG A 61 -15.94 1.96 -1.46
C ARG A 61 -15.43 0.64 -0.88
N GLN A 62 -14.77 -0.17 -1.71
CA GLN A 62 -14.20 -1.46 -1.32
C GLN A 62 -13.12 -1.31 -0.24
N GLY A 63 -12.22 -0.33 -0.39
CA GLY A 63 -11.18 -0.05 0.59
C GLY A 63 -11.77 0.27 1.96
N ARG A 64 -12.81 1.11 2.02
CA ARG A 64 -13.51 1.43 3.27
C ARG A 64 -14.13 0.20 3.93
N GLU A 65 -14.83 -0.62 3.15
CA GLU A 65 -15.48 -1.83 3.64
C GLU A 65 -14.47 -2.84 4.19
N GLN A 66 -13.37 -3.06 3.47
CA GLN A 66 -12.31 -3.99 3.87
C GLN A 66 -11.54 -3.48 5.09
N ALA A 67 -11.06 -2.24 5.07
CA ALA A 67 -10.35 -1.63 6.19
C ALA A 67 -11.20 -1.63 7.46
N GLY A 68 -12.49 -1.26 7.34
CA GLY A 68 -13.43 -1.29 8.45
C GLY A 68 -13.60 -2.70 9.03
N ARG A 69 -13.80 -3.70 8.16
CA ARG A 69 -13.93 -5.10 8.56
C ARG A 69 -12.69 -5.60 9.31
N TYR A 70 -11.49 -5.29 8.83
CA TYR A 70 -10.24 -5.71 9.45
C TYR A 70 -10.00 -5.02 10.79
N LEU A 71 -10.21 -3.71 10.86
CA LEU A 71 -10.10 -2.94 12.10
C LEU A 71 -11.09 -3.43 13.16
N THR A 72 -12.35 -3.68 12.79
CA THR A 72 -13.34 -4.26 13.71
C THR A 72 -12.87 -5.63 14.22
N ALA A 73 -12.42 -6.52 13.33
CA ALA A 73 -11.95 -7.84 13.73
C ALA A 73 -10.75 -7.76 14.69
N LEU A 74 -9.69 -7.03 14.32
CA LEU A 74 -8.49 -6.89 15.14
C LEU A 74 -8.81 -6.27 16.50
N ASN A 75 -9.59 -5.18 16.53
CA ASN A 75 -9.89 -4.46 17.77
C ASN A 75 -10.78 -5.21 18.76
N THR A 76 -11.39 -6.34 18.36
CA THR A 76 -12.10 -7.22 19.29
C THR A 76 -11.17 -8.11 20.10
N VAL A 77 -9.97 -8.38 19.60
CA VAL A 77 -9.04 -9.39 20.16
C VAL A 77 -7.75 -8.81 20.71
N VAL A 78 -7.36 -7.60 20.32
CA VAL A 78 -6.23 -6.87 20.90
C VAL A 78 -6.56 -6.23 22.25
N GLU A 79 -5.53 -5.93 23.03
CA GLU A 79 -5.64 -5.22 24.31
C GLU A 79 -6.19 -3.79 24.11
N PRO A 80 -6.92 -3.24 25.10
CA PRO A 80 -7.60 -1.94 24.94
C PRO A 80 -6.68 -0.75 24.56
N ASP A 81 -5.44 -0.75 25.04
CA ASP A 81 -4.41 0.25 24.78
C ASP A 81 -3.63 0.02 23.47
N LYS A 82 -3.88 -1.12 22.81
CA LYS A 82 -3.22 -1.57 21.57
C LYS A 82 -4.15 -1.58 20.37
N LYS A 83 -5.27 -0.86 20.44
CA LYS A 83 -6.24 -0.78 19.35
C LYS A 83 -5.63 -0.12 18.12
N LEU A 84 -5.85 -0.74 16.97
CA LEU A 84 -5.44 -0.22 15.68
C LEU A 84 -6.47 0.77 15.14
N LYS A 85 -6.00 1.70 14.29
CA LYS A 85 -6.81 2.67 13.55
C LYS A 85 -6.49 2.63 12.06
N GLY A 86 -7.33 3.25 11.24
CA GLY A 86 -6.98 3.48 9.84
C GLY A 86 -5.79 4.46 9.76
N GLY A 87 -4.75 4.10 9.03
CA GLY A 87 -3.60 4.98 8.85
C GLY A 87 -3.92 6.21 8.00
N THR A 88 -3.13 7.26 8.14
CA THR A 88 -3.35 8.56 7.46
C THR A 88 -2.03 9.12 6.93
N GLY A 89 -2.09 10.02 5.94
CA GLY A 89 -0.91 10.75 5.46
C GLY A 89 0.12 9.90 4.72
N PHE A 90 -0.23 8.67 4.34
CA PHE A 90 0.60 7.83 3.50
C PHE A 90 0.35 8.16 2.03
N GLU A 91 1.25 8.94 1.45
CA GLU A 91 1.19 9.43 0.08
C GLU A 91 2.56 9.31 -0.57
N GLY A 92 2.62 9.29 -1.90
CA GLY A 92 3.88 9.24 -2.60
C GLY A 92 3.70 9.04 -4.09
N SER A 93 4.83 9.06 -4.80
CA SER A 93 4.86 8.69 -6.20
C SER A 93 6.16 7.98 -6.55
N LEU A 94 6.06 7.14 -7.56
CA LEU A 94 7.12 6.31 -8.12
C LEU A 94 7.09 6.47 -9.63
N PHE A 95 8.25 6.78 -10.20
CA PHE A 95 8.42 6.77 -11.65
C PHE A 95 9.07 5.47 -12.08
N LEU A 96 8.57 4.87 -13.17
CA LEU A 96 9.12 3.66 -13.78
C LEU A 96 9.48 3.97 -15.25
N ASP A 97 10.74 3.72 -15.60
CA ASP A 97 11.21 3.70 -16.99
C ASP A 97 11.37 2.24 -17.41
N PHE A 98 10.60 1.78 -18.39
CA PHE A 98 10.76 0.44 -18.94
C PHE A 98 11.80 0.49 -20.06
N GLU A 99 12.68 -0.52 -20.14
CA GLU A 99 13.86 -0.59 -21.03
C GLU A 99 13.57 -0.32 -22.53
N SER A 100 12.31 -0.37 -22.97
CA SER A 100 11.87 -0.02 -24.33
C SER A 100 11.59 1.47 -24.59
N GLY A 101 11.92 2.38 -23.66
CA GLY A 101 12.14 3.82 -23.90
C GLY A 101 10.95 4.66 -24.38
N GLY A 102 9.74 4.11 -24.38
CA GLY A 102 8.56 4.73 -25.00
C GLY A 102 7.60 5.45 -24.06
N ALA A 103 7.73 5.35 -22.74
CA ALA A 103 6.89 6.11 -21.81
C ALA A 103 7.52 6.14 -20.42
N LEU A 104 7.48 7.32 -19.78
CA LEU A 104 7.75 7.44 -18.35
C LEU A 104 6.46 7.17 -17.59
N TRP A 105 6.39 6.07 -16.87
CA TRP A 105 5.20 5.71 -16.09
C TRP A 105 5.33 6.30 -14.70
N GLN A 106 4.20 6.68 -14.13
CA GLN A 106 4.11 7.22 -12.79
C GLN A 106 3.02 6.46 -12.05
N LEU A 107 3.41 5.78 -10.97
CA LEU A 107 2.49 5.34 -9.93
C LEU A 107 2.43 6.46 -8.89
N SER A 108 1.22 6.90 -8.55
CA SER A 108 0.99 7.81 -7.44
C SER A 108 0.04 7.17 -6.46
N TRP A 109 0.20 7.44 -5.18
CA TRP A 109 -0.75 7.01 -4.16
C TRP A 109 -0.97 8.10 -3.12
N ARG A 110 -2.15 8.07 -2.50
CA ARG A 110 -2.56 8.99 -1.45
C ARG A 110 -3.55 8.31 -0.52
N THR A 111 -3.66 8.79 0.72
CA THR A 111 -4.59 8.24 1.72
C THR A 111 -5.68 9.26 2.05
N PRO A 112 -6.73 9.38 1.22
CA PRO A 112 -7.73 10.44 1.36
C PRO A 112 -8.70 10.22 2.53
N GLU A 113 -8.79 9.00 3.06
CA GLU A 113 -9.53 8.67 4.27
C GLU A 113 -8.79 7.62 5.09
N PRO A 114 -8.97 7.58 6.43
CA PRO A 114 -8.24 6.68 7.30
C PRO A 114 -8.31 5.21 6.85
N GLY A 115 -7.15 4.61 6.62
CA GLY A 115 -7.00 3.20 6.26
C GLY A 115 -7.28 2.87 4.79
N VAL A 116 -7.51 3.86 3.93
CA VAL A 116 -7.71 3.63 2.49
C VAL A 116 -6.66 4.41 1.70
N THR A 117 -5.70 3.69 1.16
CA THR A 117 -4.69 4.22 0.24
C THR A 117 -5.14 3.97 -1.19
N LEU A 118 -5.35 5.05 -1.94
CA LEU A 118 -5.73 5.00 -3.34
C LEU A 118 -4.52 5.19 -4.23
N TYR A 119 -4.38 4.35 -5.26
CA TYR A 119 -3.30 4.46 -6.24
C TYR A 119 -3.82 4.77 -7.64
N ARG A 120 -3.01 5.49 -8.42
CA ARG A 120 -3.27 5.80 -9.82
C ARG A 120 -2.00 5.62 -10.63
N TRP A 121 -2.16 4.97 -11.77
CA TRP A 121 -1.14 4.93 -12.80
C TRP A 121 -1.39 6.00 -13.86
N SER A 122 -0.34 6.70 -14.22
CA SER A 122 -0.30 7.62 -15.35
C SER A 122 0.99 7.43 -16.13
N TYR A 123 1.04 8.00 -17.33
CA TYR A 123 2.25 7.99 -18.14
C TYR A 123 2.50 9.34 -18.80
N ARG A 124 3.77 9.57 -19.15
CA ARG A 124 4.24 10.75 -19.88
C ARG A 124 5.05 10.29 -21.11
N SER A 125 4.48 10.59 -22.27
CA SER A 125 5.01 10.66 -23.65
C SER A 125 5.90 9.56 -24.27
N LYS A 126 5.56 9.30 -25.53
CA LYS A 126 6.15 8.41 -26.55
C LYS A 126 7.24 9.06 -27.39
N SER A 127 8.17 9.77 -26.77
CA SER A 127 9.36 10.27 -27.47
C SER A 127 10.58 9.42 -27.13
N PRO A 128 10.97 8.46 -27.99
CA PRO A 128 12.06 7.52 -27.73
C PRO A 128 13.40 8.20 -27.38
N ASN A 129 13.56 9.48 -27.74
CA ASN A 129 14.80 10.24 -27.58
C ASN A 129 14.69 11.42 -26.58
N ALA A 130 13.58 11.57 -25.85
CA ALA A 130 13.44 12.65 -24.86
C ALA A 130 14.19 12.29 -23.57
N SER A 131 14.98 13.23 -23.04
CA SER A 131 15.63 13.09 -21.73
C SER A 131 14.60 13.04 -20.59
N TRP A 132 15.00 12.51 -19.43
CA TRP A 132 14.18 12.48 -18.20
C TRP A 132 13.48 13.82 -17.90
N LYS A 133 14.23 14.93 -17.90
CA LYS A 133 13.68 16.26 -17.61
C LYS A 133 12.62 16.69 -18.63
N GLN A 134 12.80 16.33 -19.90
CA GLN A 134 11.85 16.63 -20.96
C GLN A 134 10.58 15.79 -20.84
N ARG A 135 10.67 14.53 -20.41
CA ARG A 135 9.50 13.67 -20.16
C ARG A 135 8.73 14.11 -18.91
N ALA A 136 9.44 14.43 -17.83
CA ALA A 136 8.84 14.91 -16.59
C ALA A 136 8.09 16.25 -16.78
N ALA A 137 8.46 17.09 -17.74
CA ALA A 137 7.76 18.34 -18.04
C ALA A 137 6.49 18.18 -18.90
N GLN A 138 6.17 16.97 -19.39
CA GLN A 138 5.00 16.75 -20.26
C GLN A 138 3.71 16.55 -19.48
N LYS A 139 2.59 16.72 -20.18
CA LYS A 139 1.25 16.48 -19.64
C LYS A 139 1.08 15.00 -19.26
N GLU A 140 0.52 14.80 -18.08
CA GLU A 140 0.18 13.49 -17.55
C GLU A 140 -1.08 12.95 -18.23
N GLU A 141 -1.01 11.71 -18.71
CA GLU A 141 -2.14 10.98 -19.28
C GLU A 141 -2.50 9.79 -18.39
N GLU A 142 -3.79 9.60 -18.14
CA GLU A 142 -4.29 8.47 -17.36
C GLU A 142 -4.32 7.20 -18.20
N LEU A 143 -4.01 6.07 -17.57
CA LEU A 143 -4.11 4.79 -18.25
C LEU A 143 -5.56 4.33 -18.44
N PRO A 144 -5.83 3.56 -19.51
CA PRO A 144 -7.06 2.79 -19.63
C PRO A 144 -7.25 1.89 -18.42
N ARG A 145 -8.51 1.73 -17.98
CA ARG A 145 -8.86 0.95 -16.79
C ARG A 145 -8.37 -0.50 -16.84
N GLU A 146 -8.43 -1.14 -18.00
CA GLU A 146 -7.97 -2.52 -18.19
C GLU A 146 -6.46 -2.68 -17.91
N GLU A 147 -5.67 -1.67 -18.26
CA GLU A 147 -4.23 -1.66 -17.97
C GLU A 147 -3.94 -1.37 -16.49
N VAL A 148 -4.75 -0.55 -15.82
CA VAL A 148 -4.64 -0.30 -14.38
C VAL A 148 -4.91 -1.60 -13.60
N GLU A 149 -5.95 -2.34 -13.98
CA GLU A 149 -6.30 -3.61 -13.33
C GLU A 149 -5.21 -4.67 -13.54
N GLN A 150 -4.65 -4.79 -14.75
CA GLN A 150 -3.52 -5.70 -15.02
C GLN A 150 -2.25 -5.36 -14.24
N ARG A 151 -2.08 -4.11 -13.83
CA ARG A 151 -0.90 -3.60 -13.12
C ARG A 151 -1.14 -3.41 -11.62
N GLY A 152 -2.28 -3.86 -11.10
CA GLY A 152 -2.65 -3.65 -9.71
C GLY A 152 -1.70 -4.33 -8.72
N GLU A 153 -1.29 -5.57 -9.01
CA GLU A 153 -0.35 -6.33 -8.16
C GLU A 153 1.02 -5.63 -8.05
N MET A 154 1.52 -5.06 -9.16
CA MET A 154 2.77 -4.30 -9.17
C MET A 154 2.65 -3.00 -8.39
N ALA A 155 1.50 -2.29 -8.48
CA ALA A 155 1.28 -1.08 -7.69
C ALA A 155 1.31 -1.39 -6.20
N GLU A 156 0.61 -2.45 -5.80
CA GLU A 156 0.54 -2.91 -4.44
C GLU A 156 1.91 -3.30 -3.87
N GLN A 157 2.69 -4.11 -4.60
CA GLN A 157 4.07 -4.45 -4.21
C GLN A 157 4.96 -3.21 -4.04
N ALA A 158 4.88 -2.25 -4.98
CA ALA A 158 5.66 -1.03 -4.93
C ALA A 158 5.29 -0.13 -3.74
N ILE A 159 3.99 0.02 -3.44
CA ILE A 159 3.50 0.82 -2.32
C ILE A 159 3.90 0.17 -0.99
N ARG A 160 3.87 -1.15 -0.89
CA ARG A 160 4.34 -1.88 0.31
C ARG A 160 5.84 -1.72 0.52
N ALA A 161 6.64 -1.86 -0.53
CA ALA A 161 8.09 -1.61 -0.47
C ALA A 161 8.39 -0.17 -0.02
N ALA A 162 7.61 0.79 -0.51
CA ALA A 162 7.71 2.20 -0.10
C ALA A 162 7.41 2.41 1.38
N TYR A 163 6.41 1.71 1.93
CA TYR A 163 6.04 1.80 3.34
C TYR A 163 7.08 1.14 4.27
N GLU A 164 7.54 -0.06 3.93
CA GLU A 164 8.49 -0.83 4.76
C GLU A 164 9.96 -0.44 4.57
N ARG A 165 10.28 0.38 3.57
CA ARG A 165 11.65 0.59 3.04
C ARG A 165 12.29 -0.73 2.58
N GLY A 166 11.49 -1.58 1.96
CA GLY A 166 11.89 -2.91 1.46
C GLY A 166 12.49 -2.87 0.05
N ASP A 167 12.73 -4.06 -0.51
CA ASP A 167 13.26 -4.23 -1.87
C ASP A 167 12.23 -3.80 -2.92
N TRP A 168 12.69 -3.07 -3.93
CA TRP A 168 11.86 -2.63 -5.06
C TRP A 168 11.63 -3.75 -6.08
N PRO A 169 10.50 -3.74 -6.81
CA PRO A 169 10.28 -4.67 -7.92
C PRO A 169 11.43 -4.63 -8.96
N SER A 170 11.73 -5.77 -9.57
CA SER A 170 12.78 -5.87 -10.61
C SER A 170 12.50 -4.94 -11.80
N GLY A 171 13.51 -4.23 -12.29
CA GLY A 171 13.38 -3.24 -13.38
C GLY A 171 13.12 -1.80 -12.90
N PHE A 172 13.21 -1.55 -11.60
CA PHE A 172 13.05 -0.24 -11.00
C PHE A 172 14.20 0.74 -11.34
N GLN A 173 13.85 1.91 -11.86
CA GLN A 173 14.68 3.12 -11.88
C GLN A 173 13.79 4.34 -11.57
N GLY A 174 13.97 4.95 -10.39
CA GLY A 174 13.15 6.12 -9.99
C GLY A 174 13.55 6.76 -8.67
N GLN A 175 12.96 7.92 -8.38
CA GLN A 175 13.05 8.60 -7.08
C GLN A 175 11.74 8.37 -6.31
N VAL A 176 11.87 7.96 -5.05
CA VAL A 176 10.74 7.73 -4.14
C VAL A 176 10.68 8.93 -3.21
N TYR A 177 9.57 9.66 -3.26
CA TYR A 177 9.28 10.71 -2.29
C TYR A 177 8.38 10.11 -1.21
N LEU A 178 8.99 9.71 -0.10
CA LEU A 178 8.25 9.33 1.11
C LEU A 178 7.99 10.58 1.95
N PRO A 179 6.81 10.73 2.57
CA PRO A 179 6.61 11.74 3.59
C PRO A 179 7.59 11.47 4.73
N VAL A 180 8.29 12.53 5.11
CA VAL A 180 9.06 12.59 6.34
C VAL A 180 8.03 12.61 7.47
N ASP A 181 8.11 11.61 8.35
CA ASP A 181 7.38 11.52 9.62
C ASP A 181 5.87 11.22 9.57
N CYS A 182 5.53 9.93 9.56
CA CYS A 182 4.30 9.45 10.19
C CYS A 182 4.60 9.22 11.68
N HIS A 183 4.18 10.15 12.56
CA HIS A 183 4.24 10.01 14.02
C HIS A 183 3.02 9.26 14.59
#